data_AF-A0A949NNW4-F1
#
_entry.id   AF-A0A949NNW4-F1
#
_cell.length_a   1.000
_cell.length_b   1.000
_cell.length_c   1.000
_cell.angle_alpha   90.00
_cell.angle_beta   90.00
_cell.angle_gamma   90.00
#
_symmetry.space_group_name_H-M   'P 1'
#
loop_
_entity.id
_entity.type
_entity.pdbx_description
1 polymer ?
#
loop_
_entity_poly.entity_id
_entity_poly.type
_entity_poly.pdbx_seq_one_letter_code
_entity_poly.pdbx_strand_id
1 'polypeptide(L)'
;MLAQAQAIVGIPRHISVHVGGVVITPGPINRHAPLEIAPKGVPIIQWEKEGAEEAGLVKIDLLGNRSLAVIRDAVADLRAGGHAFDEATWQPEDDPATQGLVSRGLTMGCFYIESPATRLLQEKAGRGDYEHLVIHSSIIRPAANDYIQEYLHRLHGAPWQHIHPLLAPILEETYGIMVYQEQVSQAAGALAGFSHAEGDRLRKVMTWKDKGRALGDYREKFVAGALARRVSHACIDEVWSMMMSFAGYSFCKPHSASYARVSFQAAYLKAHYPAEFMAAVISNQGGFYSAFAYVSEARRLGLTVLPPCVNRSRVRWSGRNGRMRVGLMAVKGLGRETMGKVIAERERRPYADFDDFLHRVRPDEDEARALIHAGAFGGPHPNTDPAELLWRLARGRRLREEAAREQDLFAAPPPASAPPLPPGDQLERLRCQYAVLGFLPGCHPMVLFAESLRGKKIIKARDLARHVGRRVRLAGWLITGKTVWTKTDDPMQFLSFEDETGLVETTFFPTAYRRFAMMLDWSRPYLLEGLVEENFGAVTVSVEQVAKVGGR
;
A
#
# COMPACT_ATOMS: atom_id res chain seq x y z
N MET A 1 -34.76 11.99 -3.30
CA MET A 1 -33.51 11.33 -2.89
C MET A 1 -32.52 12.27 -2.20
N LEU A 2 -31.98 13.34 -2.83
CA LEU A 2 -31.00 14.23 -2.16
C LEU A 2 -31.52 14.88 -0.87
N ALA A 3 -32.75 15.42 -0.85
CA ALA A 3 -33.33 16.00 0.36
C ALA A 3 -33.56 14.97 1.48
N GLN A 4 -33.97 13.75 1.13
CA GLN A 4 -34.11 12.63 2.07
C GLN A 4 -32.76 12.14 2.58
N ALA A 5 -31.74 12.12 1.71
CA ALA A 5 -30.37 11.81 2.08
C ALA A 5 -29.82 12.86 3.07
N GLN A 6 -30.09 14.14 2.84
CA GLN A 6 -29.71 15.22 3.75
C GLN A 6 -30.37 15.04 5.14
N ALA A 7 -31.64 14.64 5.18
CA ALA A 7 -32.40 14.45 6.41
C ALA A 7 -31.86 13.29 7.29
N ILE A 8 -31.05 12.38 6.74
CA ILE A 8 -30.46 11.26 7.49
C ILE A 8 -28.96 11.47 7.80
N VAL A 9 -28.35 12.57 7.32
CA VAL A 9 -26.94 12.89 7.64
C VAL A 9 -26.81 13.15 9.14
N GLY A 10 -25.84 12.48 9.77
CA GLY A 10 -25.56 12.62 11.22
C GLY A 10 -26.32 11.63 12.11
N ILE A 11 -27.27 10.85 11.56
CA ILE A 11 -27.96 9.82 12.32
C ILE A 11 -27.06 8.56 12.44
N PRO A 12 -26.81 8.03 13.65
CA PRO A 12 -26.06 6.79 13.83
C PRO A 12 -26.73 5.59 13.14
N ARG A 13 -25.94 4.74 12.49
CA ARG A 13 -26.47 3.58 11.72
C ARG A 13 -26.61 2.31 12.56
N HIS A 14 -25.56 1.90 13.27
CA HIS A 14 -25.52 0.73 14.14
C HIS A 14 -24.32 0.82 15.09
N ILE A 15 -24.35 0.04 16.17
CA ILE A 15 -23.25 -0.08 17.11
C ILE A 15 -22.18 -1.00 16.51
N SER A 16 -20.91 -0.57 16.56
CA SER A 16 -19.78 -1.34 16.04
C SER A 16 -18.57 -1.27 16.97
N VAL A 17 -17.72 -2.30 16.91
CA VAL A 17 -16.53 -2.40 17.75
C VAL A 17 -15.46 -1.42 17.27
N HIS A 18 -14.94 -0.58 18.17
CA HIS A 18 -13.77 0.26 17.88
C HIS A 18 -12.55 -0.62 17.58
N VAL A 19 -11.81 -0.31 16.50
CA VAL A 19 -10.77 -1.18 15.94
C VAL A 19 -9.55 -1.43 16.86
N GLY A 20 -9.43 -0.70 17.96
CA GLY A 20 -8.42 -0.97 19.00
C GLY A 20 -8.80 -0.47 20.39
N GLY A 21 -10.02 0.01 20.59
CA GLY A 21 -10.37 0.73 21.81
C GLY A 21 -10.64 -0.25 22.95
N VAL A 22 -9.85 -0.14 24.01
CA VAL A 22 -10.02 -0.92 25.24
C VAL A 22 -10.24 0.04 26.39
N VAL A 23 -11.27 -0.24 27.19
CA VAL A 23 -11.57 0.53 28.40
C VAL A 23 -11.20 -0.30 29.62
N ILE A 24 -10.49 0.32 30.55
CA ILE A 24 -10.05 -0.30 31.80
C ILE A 24 -10.72 0.42 32.96
N THR A 25 -11.42 -0.35 33.80
CA THR A 25 -12.11 0.15 34.99
C THR A 25 -11.57 -0.52 36.25
N PRO A 26 -11.61 0.16 37.41
CA PRO A 26 -11.13 -0.39 38.68
C PRO A 26 -12.00 -1.53 39.24
N GLY A 27 -13.23 -1.70 38.71
CA GLY A 27 -14.12 -2.80 39.04
C GLY A 27 -14.88 -3.31 37.82
N PRO A 28 -15.92 -4.14 38.02
CA PRO A 28 -16.73 -4.68 36.93
C PRO A 28 -17.27 -3.57 36.02
N ILE A 29 -17.01 -3.69 34.71
CA ILE A 29 -17.34 -2.67 33.70
C ILE A 29 -18.83 -2.28 33.67
N ASN A 30 -19.73 -3.22 34.01
CA ASN A 30 -21.17 -2.99 34.09
C ASN A 30 -21.60 -2.04 35.22
N ARG A 31 -20.71 -1.70 36.16
CA ARG A 31 -20.93 -0.63 37.15
C ARG A 31 -20.62 0.76 36.60
N HIS A 32 -19.95 0.84 35.46
CA HIS A 32 -19.46 2.08 34.87
C HIS A 32 -20.16 2.42 33.55
N ALA A 33 -20.46 1.42 32.71
CA ALA A 33 -21.14 1.63 31.43
C ALA A 33 -22.04 0.43 31.06
N PRO A 34 -23.15 0.66 30.33
CA PRO A 34 -23.95 -0.40 29.73
C PRO A 34 -23.13 -1.22 28.73
N LEU A 35 -23.35 -2.54 28.70
CA LEU A 35 -22.65 -3.47 27.83
C LEU A 35 -23.55 -4.05 26.74
N GLU A 36 -22.93 -4.39 25.62
CA GLU A 36 -23.55 -5.14 24.53
C GLU A 36 -22.56 -6.16 23.95
N ILE A 37 -23.08 -7.27 23.41
CA ILE A 37 -22.26 -8.23 22.68
C ILE A 37 -22.32 -7.87 21.20
N ALA A 38 -21.18 -7.47 20.64
CA ALA A 38 -21.08 -7.21 19.22
C ALA A 38 -21.26 -8.50 18.40
N PRO A 39 -21.64 -8.44 17.11
CA PRO A 39 -21.79 -9.61 16.23
C PRO A 39 -20.55 -10.52 16.15
N LYS A 40 -19.36 -9.98 16.48
CA LYS A 40 -18.11 -10.72 16.56
C LYS A 40 -17.94 -11.53 17.87
N GLY A 41 -18.95 -11.55 18.74
CA GLY A 41 -18.94 -12.27 20.02
C GLY A 41 -18.11 -11.60 21.13
N VAL A 42 -17.77 -10.32 20.99
CA VAL A 42 -16.97 -9.58 21.98
C VAL A 42 -17.84 -8.56 22.73
N PRO A 43 -17.64 -8.39 24.05
CA PRO A 43 -18.33 -7.37 24.82
C PRO A 43 -17.80 -5.98 24.47
N ILE A 44 -18.71 -5.02 24.36
CA ILE A 44 -18.43 -3.60 24.12
C ILE A 44 -19.26 -2.73 25.06
N ILE A 45 -18.79 -1.51 25.34
CA ILE A 45 -19.61 -0.49 25.98
C ILE A 45 -20.51 0.19 24.94
N GLN A 46 -21.69 0.66 25.35
CA GLN A 46 -22.62 1.36 24.45
C GLN A 46 -22.23 2.83 24.20
N TRP A 47 -21.26 3.37 24.94
CA TRP A 47 -20.77 4.73 24.74
C TRP A 47 -19.71 4.79 23.64
N GLU A 48 -19.80 5.82 22.80
CA GLU A 48 -18.77 6.17 21.85
C GLU A 48 -17.51 6.72 22.54
N LYS A 49 -16.45 6.90 21.74
CA LYS A 49 -15.13 7.30 22.21
C LYS A 49 -15.16 8.55 23.11
N GLU A 50 -15.86 9.60 22.67
CA GLU A 50 -15.89 10.90 23.36
C GLU A 50 -16.68 10.81 24.66
N GLY A 51 -17.88 10.20 24.64
CA GLY A 51 -18.66 9.96 25.86
C GLY A 51 -17.93 9.11 26.91
N ALA A 52 -17.14 8.11 26.48
CA ALA A 52 -16.32 7.32 27.40
C ALA A 52 -15.20 8.15 28.06
N GLU A 53 -14.53 9.03 27.30
CA GLU A 53 -13.51 9.93 27.82
C GLU A 53 -14.12 10.98 28.76
N GLU A 54 -15.27 11.56 28.41
CA GLU A 54 -16.01 12.53 29.24
C GLU A 54 -16.50 11.93 30.56
N ALA A 55 -16.88 10.65 30.54
CA ALA A 55 -17.24 9.91 31.76
C ALA A 55 -16.03 9.57 32.65
N GLY A 56 -14.81 9.97 32.25
CA GLY A 56 -13.58 9.75 33.01
C GLY A 56 -13.05 8.32 32.93
N LEU A 57 -13.49 7.53 31.94
CA LEU A 57 -13.01 6.16 31.76
C LEU A 57 -11.60 6.17 31.15
N VAL A 58 -10.72 5.31 31.68
CA VAL A 58 -9.38 5.12 31.12
C VAL A 58 -9.49 4.29 29.85
N LYS A 59 -9.18 4.93 28.72
CA LYS A 59 -9.16 4.31 27.39
C LYS A 59 -7.71 4.11 26.92
N ILE A 60 -7.44 2.93 26.37
CA ILE A 60 -6.19 2.60 25.69
C ILE A 60 -6.51 2.10 24.28
N ASP A 61 -5.74 2.52 23.28
CA ASP A 61 -5.86 1.99 21.92
C ASP A 61 -4.79 0.92 21.66
N LEU A 62 -5.22 -0.35 21.54
CA LEU A 62 -4.42 -1.49 21.12
C LEU A 62 -4.62 -1.71 19.62
N LEU A 63 -3.72 -1.15 18.81
CA LEU A 63 -3.85 -1.15 17.35
C LEU A 63 -3.13 -2.34 16.71
N GLY A 64 -3.83 -3.05 15.83
CA GLY A 64 -3.21 -4.03 14.93
C GLY A 64 -2.52 -3.34 13.77
N ASN A 65 -1.18 -3.33 13.75
CA ASN A 65 -0.39 -2.81 12.63
C ASN A 65 0.19 -3.95 11.78
N ARG A 66 -0.28 -4.08 10.53
CA ARG A 66 0.20 -5.11 9.59
C ARG A 66 1.69 -5.04 9.34
N SER A 67 2.29 -3.86 9.38
CA SER A 67 3.71 -3.66 9.13
C SER A 67 4.60 -4.29 10.20
N LEU A 68 4.14 -4.27 11.46
CA LEU A 68 4.83 -4.98 12.53
C LEU A 68 4.77 -6.50 12.30
N ALA A 69 3.64 -7.00 11.76
CA ALA A 69 3.53 -8.40 11.36
C ALA A 69 4.45 -8.73 10.17
N VAL A 70 4.59 -7.83 9.19
CA VAL A 70 5.56 -7.98 8.08
C VAL A 70 6.98 -8.10 8.62
N ILE A 71 7.42 -7.19 9.48
CA ILE A 71 8.77 -7.21 10.07
C ILE A 71 8.97 -8.51 10.86
N ARG A 72 8.05 -8.84 11.77
CA ARG A 72 8.08 -10.08 12.56
C ARG A 72 8.20 -11.32 11.67
N ASP A 73 7.37 -11.43 10.65
CA ASP A 73 7.32 -12.62 9.80
C ASP A 73 8.54 -12.73 8.88
N ALA A 74 9.05 -11.61 8.37
CA ALA A 74 10.28 -11.57 7.60
C ALA A 74 11.48 -12.01 8.46
N VAL A 75 11.62 -11.47 9.68
CA VAL A 75 12.68 -11.87 10.62
C VAL A 75 12.53 -13.35 11.01
N ALA A 76 11.31 -13.84 11.23
CA ALA A 76 11.07 -15.24 11.53
C ALA A 76 11.47 -16.16 10.36
N ASP A 77 11.15 -15.79 9.11
CA ASP A 77 11.56 -16.55 7.92
C ASP A 77 13.09 -16.50 7.71
N LEU A 78 13.74 -15.37 8.01
CA LEU A 78 15.20 -15.24 7.97
C LEU A 78 15.88 -16.18 8.97
N ARG A 79 15.42 -16.17 10.23
CA ARG A 79 15.92 -17.07 11.29
C ARG A 79 15.72 -18.53 10.91
N ALA A 80 14.53 -18.88 10.40
CA ALA A 80 14.26 -20.23 9.90
C ALA A 80 15.13 -20.62 8.68
N GLY A 81 15.60 -19.63 7.93
CA GLY A 81 16.56 -19.78 6.83
C GLY A 81 18.01 -19.99 7.29
N GLY A 82 18.30 -19.91 8.58
CA GLY A 82 19.64 -20.05 9.17
C GLY A 82 20.40 -18.73 9.32
N HIS A 83 19.76 -17.58 9.10
CA HIS A 83 20.40 -16.28 9.31
C HIS A 83 20.30 -15.88 10.79
N ALA A 84 21.44 -15.57 11.41
CA ALA A 84 21.46 -14.91 12.69
C ALA A 84 20.97 -13.46 12.51
N PHE A 85 19.88 -13.11 13.18
CA PHE A 85 19.31 -11.76 13.15
C PHE A 85 18.98 -11.34 14.57
N ASP A 86 19.75 -10.39 15.10
CA ASP A 86 19.53 -9.79 16.41
C ASP A 86 18.80 -8.46 16.26
N GLU A 87 17.57 -8.41 16.77
CA GLU A 87 16.73 -7.22 16.75
C GLU A 87 17.17 -6.16 17.77
N ALA A 88 17.96 -6.55 18.79
CA ALA A 88 18.39 -5.64 19.86
C ALA A 88 19.53 -4.71 19.43
N THR A 89 20.36 -5.15 18.48
CA THR A 89 21.53 -4.38 17.99
C THR A 89 21.29 -3.74 16.62
N TRP A 90 20.10 -3.88 16.06
CA TRP A 90 19.79 -3.44 14.70
C TRP A 90 19.51 -1.93 14.64
N GLN A 91 20.33 -1.21 13.88
CA GLN A 91 20.23 0.25 13.63
C GLN A 91 20.02 0.53 12.13
N PRO A 92 18.81 0.28 11.59
CA PRO A 92 18.56 0.45 10.15
C PRO A 92 18.63 1.91 9.67
N GLU A 93 18.43 2.88 10.55
CA GLU A 93 18.56 4.32 10.27
C GLU A 93 19.98 4.73 9.83
N ASP A 94 21.01 4.03 10.30
CA ASP A 94 22.42 4.33 10.03
C ASP A 94 22.99 3.55 8.84
N ASP A 95 22.19 2.64 8.24
CA ASP A 95 22.65 1.77 7.16
C ASP A 95 22.62 2.48 5.79
N PRO A 96 23.77 2.63 5.09
CA PRO A 96 23.84 3.35 3.82
C PRO A 96 23.00 2.73 2.70
N ALA A 97 22.87 1.40 2.66
CA ALA A 97 22.06 0.72 1.65
C ALA A 97 20.57 1.01 1.84
N THR A 98 20.11 1.05 3.09
CA THR A 98 18.76 1.42 3.48
C THR A 98 18.47 2.87 3.16
N GLN A 99 19.34 3.80 3.56
CA GLN A 99 19.19 5.22 3.23
C GLN A 99 19.17 5.45 1.71
N GLY A 100 20.01 4.74 0.96
CA GLY A 100 20.05 4.79 -0.51
C GLY A 100 18.77 4.25 -1.17
N LEU A 101 18.13 3.24 -0.58
CA LEU A 101 16.83 2.73 -1.06
C LEU A 101 15.73 3.77 -0.81
N VAL A 102 15.72 4.39 0.38
CA VAL A 102 14.75 5.43 0.75
C VAL A 102 14.92 6.68 -0.11
N SER A 103 16.14 7.17 -0.34
CA SER A 103 16.39 8.37 -1.13
C SER A 103 15.96 8.24 -2.60
N ARG A 104 15.90 7.03 -3.14
CA ARG A 104 15.42 6.74 -4.50
C ARG A 104 13.90 6.48 -4.56
N GLY A 105 13.17 6.59 -3.46
CA GLY A 105 11.72 6.30 -3.43
C GLY A 105 11.35 4.84 -3.72
N LEU A 106 12.30 3.91 -3.53
CA LEU A 106 12.13 2.47 -3.79
C LEU A 106 11.47 1.76 -2.60
N THR A 107 10.38 2.33 -2.09
CA THR A 107 9.84 2.03 -0.75
C THR A 107 8.46 1.35 -0.79
N MET A 108 8.03 0.79 -1.92
CA MET A 108 6.85 -0.08 -1.98
C MET A 108 6.98 -1.25 -0.98
N GLY A 109 5.95 -1.49 -0.16
CA GLY A 109 5.96 -2.47 0.92
C GLY A 109 6.57 -1.94 2.23
N CYS A 110 7.25 -0.79 2.22
CA CYS A 110 7.75 -0.14 3.42
C CYS A 110 6.64 0.73 4.02
N PHE A 111 6.22 0.36 5.22
CA PHE A 111 5.19 1.06 5.98
C PHE A 111 5.37 2.58 5.97
N TYR A 112 4.24 3.30 5.91
CA TYR A 112 4.16 4.75 6.09
C TYR A 112 4.78 5.59 4.96
N ILE A 113 5.66 5.01 4.16
CA ILE A 113 6.44 5.71 3.12
C ILE A 113 6.27 5.14 1.71
N GLU A 114 5.34 4.19 1.52
CA GLU A 114 5.12 3.53 0.23
C GLU A 114 4.18 4.27 -0.73
N SER A 115 3.50 5.33 -0.31
CA SER A 115 2.54 6.04 -1.18
C SER A 115 3.26 6.69 -2.38
N PRO A 116 2.63 6.77 -3.58
CA PRO A 116 3.26 7.41 -4.74
C PRO A 116 3.76 8.83 -4.47
N ALA A 117 2.99 9.61 -3.71
CA ALA A 117 3.34 10.97 -3.35
C ALA A 117 4.60 11.00 -2.46
N THR A 118 4.68 10.12 -1.46
CA THR A 118 5.87 10.03 -0.58
C THR A 118 7.09 9.54 -1.34
N ARG A 119 6.92 8.54 -2.21
CA ARG A 119 7.99 7.99 -3.05
C ARG A 119 8.58 9.03 -4.01
N LEU A 120 7.70 9.77 -4.70
CA LEU A 120 8.12 10.88 -5.55
C LEU A 120 8.80 11.99 -4.76
N LEU A 121 8.30 12.33 -3.56
CA LEU A 121 8.97 13.34 -2.72
C LEU A 121 10.37 12.88 -2.30
N GLN A 122 10.55 11.61 -1.94
CA GLN A 122 11.86 11.05 -1.61
C GLN A 122 12.81 11.13 -2.80
N GLU A 123 12.36 10.70 -3.98
CA GLU A 123 13.13 10.79 -5.22
C GLU A 123 13.56 12.22 -5.53
N LYS A 124 12.64 13.18 -5.42
CA LYS A 124 12.90 14.62 -5.63
C LYS A 124 13.87 15.21 -4.60
N ALA A 125 13.75 14.78 -3.35
CA ALA A 125 14.61 15.26 -2.28
C ALA A 125 16.03 14.70 -2.41
N GLY A 126 16.18 13.46 -2.89
CA GLY A 126 17.48 12.77 -2.96
C GLY A 126 18.12 12.53 -1.59
N ARG A 127 17.35 12.67 -0.49
CA ARG A 127 17.78 12.44 0.90
C ARG A 127 16.98 11.30 1.51
N GLY A 128 17.69 10.37 2.14
CA GLY A 128 17.11 9.14 2.69
C GLY A 128 17.55 8.85 4.12
N ASP A 129 18.14 9.82 4.82
CA ASP A 129 18.43 9.76 6.24
C ASP A 129 17.16 9.94 7.09
N TYR A 130 17.30 9.70 8.40
CA TYR A 130 16.18 9.64 9.32
C TYR A 130 15.47 11.00 9.48
N GLU A 131 16.24 12.06 9.67
CA GLU A 131 15.75 13.42 9.87
C GLU A 131 14.90 13.88 8.69
N HIS A 132 15.41 13.71 7.45
CA HIS A 132 14.66 14.07 6.25
C HIS A 132 13.41 13.19 6.08
N LEU A 133 13.45 11.91 6.45
CA LEU A 133 12.27 11.07 6.38
C LEU A 133 11.14 11.58 7.29
N VAL A 134 11.48 12.04 8.50
CA VAL A 134 10.52 12.64 9.46
C VAL A 134 9.89 13.92 8.90
N ILE A 135 10.66 14.72 8.14
CA ILE A 135 10.14 15.89 7.41
C ILE A 135 9.20 15.43 6.29
N HIS A 136 9.65 14.52 5.43
CA HIS A 136 8.93 14.09 4.23
C HIS A 136 7.56 13.46 4.55
N SER A 137 7.48 12.62 5.58
CA SER A 137 6.23 12.00 6.03
C SER A 137 5.22 13.01 6.61
N SER A 138 5.73 14.12 7.15
CA SER A 138 4.94 15.18 7.79
C SER A 138 4.46 16.21 6.79
N ILE A 139 5.29 16.58 5.81
CA ILE A 139 5.00 17.65 4.83
C ILE A 139 4.10 17.19 3.67
N ILE A 140 4.04 15.89 3.37
CA ILE A 140 3.29 15.33 2.21
C ILE A 140 1.76 15.43 2.38
N ARG A 141 1.18 16.63 2.23
CA ARG A 141 -0.24 16.93 2.44
C ARG A 141 -0.79 17.89 1.37
N PRO A 142 -2.10 17.81 1.02
CA PRO A 142 -2.69 18.62 -0.06
C PRO A 142 -2.53 20.14 0.10
N ALA A 143 -2.62 20.68 1.33
CA ALA A 143 -2.48 22.11 1.59
C ALA A 143 -1.03 22.63 1.60
N ALA A 144 -0.05 21.73 1.65
CA ALA A 144 1.37 22.08 1.79
C ALA A 144 2.12 22.13 0.45
N ASN A 145 1.44 21.99 -0.70
CA ASN A 145 2.11 21.79 -1.99
C ASN A 145 3.09 22.91 -2.36
N ASP A 146 2.73 24.16 -2.08
CA ASP A 146 3.59 25.32 -2.38
C ASP A 146 4.85 25.30 -1.49
N TYR A 147 4.70 24.90 -0.21
CA TYR A 147 5.83 24.74 0.71
C TYR A 147 6.70 23.51 0.43
N ILE A 148 6.16 22.45 -0.18
CA ILE A 148 6.98 21.30 -0.61
C ILE A 148 7.96 21.73 -1.69
N GLN A 149 7.52 22.56 -2.66
CA GLN A 149 8.43 23.07 -3.69
C GLN A 149 9.50 23.96 -3.06
N GLU A 150 9.12 24.90 -2.20
CA GLU A 150 10.07 25.77 -1.50
C GLU A 150 11.08 24.96 -0.67
N TYR A 151 10.61 23.96 0.08
CA TYR A 151 11.46 23.03 0.83
C TYR A 151 12.48 22.34 -0.08
N LEU A 152 12.05 21.81 -1.23
CA LEU A 152 12.95 21.14 -2.17
C LEU A 152 14.02 22.10 -2.72
N HIS A 153 13.66 23.33 -3.10
CA HIS A 153 14.64 24.31 -3.56
C HIS A 153 15.69 24.60 -2.48
N ARG A 154 15.26 24.84 -1.23
CA ARG A 154 16.15 25.10 -0.09
C ARG A 154 17.03 23.89 0.24
N LEU A 155 16.47 22.69 0.19
CA LEU A 155 17.19 21.43 0.38
C LEU A 155 18.30 21.24 -0.65
N HIS A 156 18.06 21.66 -1.90
CA HIS A 156 19.03 21.64 -3.00
C HIS A 156 19.96 22.87 -3.03
N GLY A 157 19.96 23.68 -1.98
CA GLY A 157 20.93 24.77 -1.78
C GLY A 157 20.49 26.13 -2.32
N ALA A 158 19.22 26.32 -2.68
CA ALA A 158 18.71 27.65 -2.97
C ALA A 158 18.86 28.55 -1.73
N PRO A 159 19.28 29.82 -1.89
CA PRO A 159 19.45 30.73 -0.77
C PRO A 159 18.09 31.04 -0.13
N TRP A 160 18.03 31.00 1.19
CA TRP A 160 16.86 31.38 1.95
C TRP A 160 17.29 32.05 3.26
N GLN A 161 16.35 32.77 3.89
CA GLN A 161 16.56 33.42 5.16
C GLN A 161 15.38 33.13 6.09
N HIS A 162 15.66 33.11 7.39
CA HIS A 162 14.59 33.05 8.38
C HIS A 162 13.73 34.31 8.30
N ILE A 163 12.41 34.12 8.38
CA ILE A 163 11.44 35.24 8.44
C ILE A 163 11.78 36.16 9.62
N HIS A 164 12.25 35.58 10.73
CA HIS A 164 12.69 36.32 11.90
C HIS A 164 13.81 35.56 12.66
N PRO A 165 14.81 36.25 13.24
CA PRO A 165 15.88 35.60 14.01
C PRO A 165 15.38 34.72 15.17
N LEU A 166 14.26 35.10 15.81
CA LEU A 166 13.66 34.29 16.89
C LEU A 166 13.11 32.94 16.42
N LEU A 167 12.84 32.77 15.13
CA LEU A 167 12.37 31.51 14.55
C LEU A 167 13.52 30.61 14.11
N ALA A 168 14.73 31.13 13.97
CA ALA A 168 15.90 30.37 13.53
C ALA A 168 16.07 29.05 14.31
N PRO A 169 16.13 29.03 15.66
CA PRO A 169 16.33 27.77 16.39
C PRO A 169 15.15 26.78 16.28
N ILE A 170 13.98 27.22 15.80
CA ILE A 170 12.76 26.39 15.69
C ILE A 170 12.63 25.79 14.28
N LEU A 171 12.99 26.56 13.25
CA LEU A 171 12.72 26.23 11.86
C LEU A 171 13.98 25.87 11.06
N GLU A 172 15.19 25.98 11.62
CA GLU A 172 16.44 25.60 10.95
C GLU A 172 16.38 24.17 10.41
N GLU A 173 15.93 23.23 11.25
CA GLU A 173 15.85 21.81 10.90
C GLU A 173 14.89 21.52 9.73
N THR A 174 13.97 22.42 9.44
CA THR A 174 12.98 22.29 8.36
C THR A 174 13.14 23.39 7.32
N TYR A 175 14.36 23.92 7.18
CA TYR A 175 14.71 24.90 6.15
C TYR A 175 13.82 26.15 6.20
N GLY A 176 13.46 26.63 7.39
CA GLY A 176 12.65 27.84 7.56
C GLY A 176 11.15 27.64 7.29
N ILE A 177 10.68 26.41 7.17
CA ILE A 177 9.28 26.08 6.86
C ILE A 177 8.65 25.35 8.05
N MET A 178 7.48 25.77 8.50
CA MET A 178 6.74 25.03 9.52
C MET A 178 6.21 23.70 8.95
N VAL A 179 6.60 22.60 9.57
CA VAL A 179 6.17 21.24 9.22
C VAL A 179 5.43 20.59 10.38
N TYR A 180 5.83 20.91 11.61
CA TYR A 180 5.33 20.24 12.81
C TYR A 180 4.33 21.08 13.61
N GLN A 181 3.44 20.39 14.31
CA GLN A 181 2.53 20.99 15.29
C GLN A 181 3.29 21.74 16.39
N GLU A 182 4.39 21.15 16.84
CA GLU A 182 5.25 21.69 17.87
C GLU A 182 5.90 23.02 17.43
N GLN A 183 6.29 23.14 16.15
CA GLN A 183 6.86 24.37 15.60
C GLN A 183 5.86 25.52 15.60
N VAL A 184 4.56 25.25 15.35
CA VAL A 184 3.49 26.26 15.42
C VAL A 184 3.38 26.81 16.85
N SER A 185 3.33 25.92 17.85
CA SER A 185 3.24 26.32 19.25
C SER A 185 4.51 27.06 19.73
N GLN A 186 5.69 26.59 19.32
CA GLN A 186 6.98 27.23 19.63
C GLN A 186 7.12 28.60 18.99
N ALA A 187 6.70 28.77 17.73
CA ALA A 187 6.72 30.05 17.03
C ALA A 187 5.79 31.08 17.70
N ALA A 188 4.58 30.64 18.11
CA ALA A 188 3.67 31.49 18.89
C ALA A 188 4.26 31.91 20.25
N GLY A 189 4.97 31.00 20.93
CA GLY A 189 5.72 31.33 22.15
C GLY A 189 6.85 32.32 21.91
N ALA A 190 7.67 32.08 20.88
CA ALA A 190 8.85 32.90 20.58
C ALA A 190 8.49 34.32 20.13
N LEU A 191 7.51 34.47 19.23
CA LEU A 191 7.13 35.78 18.68
C LEU A 191 6.09 36.49 19.53
N ALA A 192 5.04 35.80 19.97
CA ALA A 192 3.91 36.43 20.66
C ALA A 192 3.89 36.19 22.17
N GLY A 193 4.72 35.27 22.70
CA GLY A 193 4.84 35.07 24.14
C GLY A 193 3.79 34.18 24.73
N PHE A 194 3.15 33.37 23.88
CA PHE A 194 2.16 32.42 24.34
C PHE A 194 2.81 31.43 25.28
N SER A 195 2.10 31.09 26.35
CA SER A 195 2.44 29.93 27.16
C SER A 195 2.30 28.64 26.33
N HIS A 196 2.91 27.55 26.79
CA HIS A 196 2.76 26.23 26.15
C HIS A 196 1.29 25.81 26.05
N ALA A 197 0.48 26.13 27.07
CA ALA A 197 -0.95 25.84 27.07
C ALA A 197 -1.72 26.66 26.02
N GLU A 198 -1.39 27.94 25.86
CA GLU A 198 -2.00 28.79 24.82
C GLU A 198 -1.57 28.36 23.42
N GLY A 199 -0.30 28.00 23.24
CA GLY A 199 0.22 27.46 21.98
C GLY A 199 -0.46 26.15 21.57
N ASP A 200 -0.72 25.23 22.50
CA ASP A 200 -1.46 23.99 22.22
C ASP A 200 -2.95 24.26 21.96
N ARG A 201 -3.56 25.20 22.69
CA ARG A 201 -4.95 25.60 22.41
C ARG A 201 -5.10 26.23 21.03
N LEU A 202 -4.18 27.12 20.63
CA LEU A 202 -4.16 27.68 19.27
C LEU A 202 -4.10 26.55 18.23
N ARG A 203 -3.17 25.61 18.40
CA ARG A 203 -3.05 24.43 17.52
C ARG A 203 -4.37 23.65 17.42
N LYS A 204 -5.08 23.42 18.53
CA LYS A 204 -6.39 22.74 18.54
C LYS A 204 -7.46 23.56 17.80
N VAL A 205 -7.57 24.85 18.09
CA VAL A 205 -8.56 25.76 17.47
C VAL A 205 -8.39 25.81 15.95
N MET A 206 -7.16 25.78 15.45
CA MET A 206 -6.87 25.77 14.01
C MET A 206 -7.51 24.58 13.27
N THR A 207 -7.77 23.47 13.96
CA THR A 207 -8.38 22.24 13.41
C THR A 207 -9.91 22.20 13.50
N TRP A 208 -10.54 23.16 14.18
CA TRP A 208 -12.00 23.19 14.34
C TRP A 208 -12.72 23.63 13.06
N LYS A 209 -13.93 23.09 12.84
CA LYS A 209 -14.79 23.47 11.71
C LYS A 209 -15.29 24.91 11.82
N ASP A 210 -15.78 25.33 12.99
CA ASP A 210 -16.32 26.68 13.26
C ASP A 210 -15.32 27.54 14.04
N LYS A 211 -14.19 27.84 13.41
CA LYS A 211 -13.03 28.49 14.06
C LYS A 211 -13.02 30.03 14.02
N GLY A 212 -13.90 30.66 13.26
CA GLY A 212 -13.78 32.09 12.90
C GLY A 212 -13.57 33.05 14.07
N ARG A 213 -14.42 32.93 15.11
CA ARG A 213 -14.34 33.82 16.30
C ARG A 213 -13.12 33.52 17.16
N ALA A 214 -12.94 32.26 17.57
CA ALA A 214 -11.83 31.86 18.44
C ALA A 214 -10.47 32.12 17.78
N LEU A 215 -10.34 31.88 16.47
CA LEU A 215 -9.11 32.13 15.72
C LEU A 215 -8.81 33.63 15.60
N GLY A 216 -9.86 34.46 15.46
CA GLY A 216 -9.74 35.92 15.49
C GLY A 216 -9.14 36.41 16.81
N ASP A 217 -9.66 35.94 17.93
CA ASP A 217 -9.15 36.29 19.27
C ASP A 217 -7.66 35.90 19.43
N TYR A 218 -7.27 34.72 18.94
CA TYR A 218 -5.87 34.31 18.95
C TYR A 218 -4.99 35.13 18.01
N ARG A 219 -5.50 35.54 16.85
CA ARG A 219 -4.76 36.42 15.93
C ARG A 219 -4.48 37.75 16.60
N GLU A 220 -5.47 38.38 17.21
CA GLU A 220 -5.29 39.66 17.90
C GLU A 220 -4.25 39.56 19.02
N LYS A 221 -4.33 38.50 19.85
CA LYS A 221 -3.33 38.22 20.88
C LYS A 221 -1.94 37.99 20.29
N PHE A 222 -1.84 37.26 19.18
CA PHE A 222 -0.57 36.99 18.50
C PHE A 222 0.06 38.29 17.98
N VAL A 223 -0.72 39.12 17.28
CA VAL A 223 -0.26 40.41 16.76
C VAL A 223 0.18 41.32 17.91
N ALA A 224 -0.63 41.47 18.96
CA ALA A 224 -0.31 42.31 20.10
C ALA A 224 0.98 41.87 20.81
N GLY A 225 1.13 40.56 21.04
CA GLY A 225 2.32 39.99 21.67
C GLY A 225 3.59 40.12 20.82
N ALA A 226 3.46 40.01 19.50
CA ALA A 226 4.57 40.15 18.56
C ALA A 226 5.02 41.62 18.41
N LEU A 227 4.07 42.55 18.36
CA LEU A 227 4.37 43.99 18.38
C LEU A 227 5.06 44.42 19.68
N ALA A 228 4.63 43.88 20.82
CA ALA A 228 5.30 44.11 22.11
C ALA A 228 6.76 43.63 22.12
N ARG A 229 7.11 42.65 21.28
CA ARG A 229 8.48 42.16 21.06
C ARG A 229 9.20 42.81 19.88
N ARG A 230 8.66 43.92 19.33
CA ARG A 230 9.23 44.69 18.22
C ARG A 230 9.36 43.91 16.91
N VAL A 231 8.51 42.90 16.70
CA VAL A 231 8.40 42.19 15.42
C VAL A 231 7.62 43.07 14.43
N SER A 232 8.08 43.16 13.18
CA SER A 232 7.42 43.98 12.16
C SER A 232 6.08 43.40 11.72
N HIS A 233 5.13 44.26 11.31
CA HIS A 233 3.84 43.82 10.77
C HIS A 233 3.98 42.83 9.61
N ALA A 234 4.92 43.09 8.68
CA ALA A 234 5.17 42.19 7.56
C ALA A 234 5.58 40.78 8.02
N CYS A 235 6.48 40.68 9.00
CA CYS A 235 6.88 39.40 9.58
C CYS A 235 5.71 38.72 10.30
N ILE A 236 4.89 39.47 11.03
CA ILE A 236 3.72 38.94 11.74
C ILE A 236 2.74 38.31 10.75
N ASP A 237 2.42 39.01 9.67
CA ASP A 237 1.48 38.53 8.66
C ASP A 237 2.04 37.31 7.90
N GLU A 238 3.34 37.31 7.57
CA GLU A 238 3.98 36.17 6.91
C GLU A 238 3.98 34.92 7.79
N VAL A 239 4.37 35.04 9.06
CA VAL A 239 4.37 33.91 10.00
C VAL A 239 2.97 33.42 10.26
N TRP A 240 2.01 34.33 10.47
CA TRP A 240 0.61 33.96 10.68
C TRP A 240 0.05 33.24 9.44
N SER A 241 0.35 33.72 8.24
CA SER A 241 -0.03 33.09 6.98
C SER A 241 0.52 31.66 6.88
N MET A 242 1.81 31.47 7.20
CA MET A 242 2.43 30.14 7.25
C MET A 242 1.74 29.25 8.30
N MET A 243 1.44 29.74 9.50
CA MET A 243 0.69 28.95 10.48
C MET A 243 -0.68 28.51 9.92
N MET A 244 -1.38 29.41 9.24
CA MET A 244 -2.73 29.15 8.72
C MET A 244 -2.75 28.23 7.51
N SER A 245 -1.73 28.23 6.65
CA SER A 245 -1.63 27.30 5.52
C SER A 245 -1.51 25.84 5.97
N PHE A 246 -1.04 25.60 7.20
CA PHE A 246 -0.95 24.27 7.81
C PHE A 246 -2.13 23.95 8.76
N ALA A 247 -3.09 24.86 8.94
CA ALA A 247 -4.27 24.63 9.78
C ALA A 247 -5.10 23.46 9.24
N GLY A 248 -5.10 22.33 9.97
CA GLY A 248 -5.76 21.09 9.56
C GLY A 248 -4.83 20.03 8.94
N TYR A 249 -3.55 20.35 8.74
CA TYR A 249 -2.56 19.46 8.11
C TYR A 249 -1.21 19.37 8.85
N SER A 250 -0.99 20.18 9.90
CA SER A 250 0.19 20.09 10.76
C SER A 250 0.28 18.73 11.46
N PHE A 251 1.50 18.18 11.57
CA PHE A 251 1.73 16.83 12.07
C PHE A 251 2.55 16.81 13.36
N CYS A 252 2.30 15.84 14.24
CA CYS A 252 3.04 15.69 15.50
C CYS A 252 4.41 15.06 15.23
N LYS A 253 5.49 15.77 15.56
CA LYS A 253 6.86 15.33 15.27
C LYS A 253 7.23 14.00 15.93
N PRO A 254 7.03 13.79 17.25
CA PRO A 254 7.31 12.49 17.89
C PRO A 254 6.57 11.31 17.27
N HIS A 255 5.32 11.53 16.85
CA HIS A 255 4.54 10.49 16.17
C HIS A 255 5.17 10.13 14.82
N SER A 256 5.53 11.14 14.01
CA SER A 256 6.23 10.92 12.74
C SER A 256 7.57 10.19 12.92
N ALA A 257 8.37 10.62 13.89
CA ALA A 257 9.65 10.02 14.23
C ALA A 257 9.50 8.53 14.59
N SER A 258 8.55 8.20 15.47
CA SER A 258 8.31 6.81 15.86
C SER A 258 7.92 5.90 14.69
N TYR A 259 7.16 6.41 13.72
CA TYR A 259 6.74 5.66 12.54
C TYR A 259 7.87 5.56 11.50
N ALA A 260 8.68 6.61 11.36
CA ALA A 260 9.87 6.61 10.50
C ALA A 260 10.84 5.48 10.91
N ARG A 261 11.01 5.22 12.21
CA ARG A 261 11.83 4.09 12.69
C ARG A 261 11.32 2.74 12.16
N VAL A 262 10.00 2.51 12.19
CA VAL A 262 9.39 1.29 11.63
C VAL A 262 9.56 1.23 10.11
N SER A 263 9.51 2.37 9.42
CA SER A 263 9.80 2.46 7.99
C SER A 263 11.24 2.06 7.67
N PHE A 264 12.22 2.48 8.47
CA PHE A 264 13.63 2.08 8.31
C PHE A 264 13.83 0.59 8.54
N GLN A 265 13.18 0.01 9.54
CA GLN A 265 13.19 -1.44 9.76
C GLN A 265 12.69 -2.20 8.52
N ALA A 266 11.56 -1.77 7.95
CA ALA A 266 11.03 -2.36 6.73
C ALA A 266 11.98 -2.15 5.52
N ALA A 267 12.51 -0.94 5.35
CA ALA A 267 13.42 -0.60 4.26
C ALA A 267 14.74 -1.38 4.32
N TYR A 268 15.28 -1.62 5.50
CA TYR A 268 16.48 -2.43 5.68
C TYR A 268 16.23 -3.90 5.34
N LEU A 269 15.11 -4.48 5.80
CA LEU A 269 14.74 -5.84 5.40
C LEU A 269 14.56 -5.92 3.88
N LYS A 270 13.99 -4.89 3.26
CA LYS A 270 13.87 -4.81 1.80
C LYS A 270 15.22 -4.72 1.10
N ALA A 271 16.17 -3.93 1.63
CA ALA A 271 17.48 -3.73 1.02
C ALA A 271 18.36 -4.98 1.09
N HIS A 272 18.37 -5.67 2.24
CA HIS A 272 19.30 -6.77 2.53
C HIS A 272 18.67 -8.16 2.33
N TYR A 273 17.36 -8.28 2.55
CA TYR A 273 16.61 -9.54 2.51
C TYR A 273 15.31 -9.42 1.69
N PRO A 274 15.39 -8.97 0.42
CA PRO A 274 14.21 -8.62 -0.36
C PRO A 274 13.24 -9.78 -0.58
N ALA A 275 13.72 -11.03 -0.68
CA ALA A 275 12.87 -12.19 -0.93
C ALA A 275 11.95 -12.48 0.27
N GLU A 276 12.53 -12.57 1.46
CA GLU A 276 11.86 -12.79 2.74
C GLU A 276 10.91 -11.62 3.04
N PHE A 277 11.39 -10.38 2.87
CA PHE A 277 10.60 -9.18 3.09
C PHE A 277 9.37 -9.13 2.18
N MET A 278 9.55 -9.25 0.87
CA MET A 278 8.42 -9.15 -0.07
C MET A 278 7.43 -10.33 0.10
N ALA A 279 7.91 -11.52 0.47
CA ALA A 279 7.03 -12.63 0.83
C ALA A 279 6.20 -12.32 2.08
N ALA A 280 6.80 -11.70 3.10
CA ALA A 280 6.10 -11.29 4.31
C ALA A 280 5.09 -10.17 4.03
N VAL A 281 5.43 -9.17 3.19
CA VAL A 281 4.52 -8.10 2.73
C VAL A 281 3.27 -8.71 2.09
N ILE A 282 3.44 -9.59 1.11
CA ILE A 282 2.30 -10.18 0.39
C ILE A 282 1.48 -11.09 1.30
N SER A 283 2.13 -11.89 2.16
CA SER A 283 1.45 -12.78 3.11
C SER A 283 0.58 -12.02 4.11
N ASN A 284 1.04 -10.85 4.55
CA ASN A 284 0.29 -9.97 5.44
C ASN A 284 -0.70 -9.07 4.68
N GLN A 285 -0.94 -9.33 3.38
CA GLN A 285 -1.83 -8.58 2.50
C GLN A 285 -1.44 -7.10 2.33
N GLY A 286 -0.16 -6.79 2.55
CA GLY A 286 0.44 -5.47 2.42
C GLY A 286 -0.29 -4.34 3.14
N GLY A 287 -0.01 -3.12 2.67
CA GLY A 287 -0.70 -1.89 3.04
C GLY A 287 -1.40 -1.25 1.84
N PHE A 288 -0.66 -0.48 1.06
CA PHE A 288 -1.19 0.46 0.06
C PHE A 288 -1.54 -0.18 -1.29
N TYR A 289 -0.78 -1.17 -1.73
CA TYR A 289 -0.91 -1.79 -3.06
C TYR A 289 -1.54 -3.19 -3.03
N SER A 290 -1.98 -3.67 -4.21
CA SER A 290 -2.46 -5.04 -4.39
C SER A 290 -1.31 -6.06 -4.40
N ALA A 291 -1.64 -7.34 -4.22
CA ALA A 291 -0.66 -8.43 -4.34
C ALA A 291 0.05 -8.43 -5.70
N PHE A 292 -0.67 -8.11 -6.78
CA PHE A 292 -0.10 -7.98 -8.13
C PHE A 292 1.04 -6.96 -8.16
N ALA A 293 0.81 -5.76 -7.63
CA ALA A 293 1.80 -4.68 -7.61
C ALA A 293 3.04 -5.02 -6.78
N TYR A 294 2.87 -5.72 -5.64
CA TYR A 294 4.01 -6.21 -4.86
C TYR A 294 4.78 -7.34 -5.56
N VAL A 295 4.09 -8.20 -6.32
CA VAL A 295 4.74 -9.21 -7.18
C VAL A 295 5.57 -8.52 -8.28
N SER A 296 5.05 -7.46 -8.89
CA SER A 296 5.81 -6.65 -9.86
C SER A 296 6.99 -5.95 -9.20
N GLU A 297 6.85 -5.45 -7.97
CA GLU A 297 7.95 -4.88 -7.21
C GLU A 297 9.04 -5.91 -6.91
N ALA A 298 8.67 -7.12 -6.50
CA ALA A 298 9.61 -8.21 -6.30
C ALA A 298 10.44 -8.48 -7.57
N ARG A 299 9.84 -8.42 -8.76
CA ARG A 299 10.58 -8.56 -10.03
C ARG A 299 11.54 -7.41 -10.28
N ARG A 300 11.15 -6.16 -9.99
CA ARG A 300 12.03 -5.00 -10.13
C ARG A 300 13.23 -5.07 -9.20
N LEU A 301 13.08 -5.72 -8.04
CA LEU A 301 14.18 -6.07 -7.13
C LEU A 301 15.03 -7.26 -7.61
N GLY A 302 14.75 -7.82 -8.79
CA GLY A 302 15.48 -8.96 -9.35
C GLY A 302 15.06 -10.33 -8.81
N LEU A 303 13.94 -10.43 -8.08
CA LEU A 303 13.50 -11.69 -7.49
C LEU A 303 12.80 -12.59 -8.51
N THR A 304 13.10 -13.89 -8.43
CA THR A 304 12.38 -14.90 -9.22
C THR A 304 11.11 -15.34 -8.49
N VAL A 305 9.94 -15.10 -9.08
CA VAL A 305 8.66 -15.52 -8.52
C VAL A 305 8.25 -16.87 -9.10
N LEU A 306 8.22 -17.88 -8.24
CA LEU A 306 7.91 -19.26 -8.58
C LEU A 306 6.43 -19.56 -8.32
N PRO A 307 5.75 -20.33 -9.20
CA PRO A 307 4.35 -20.70 -9.02
C PRO A 307 4.13 -21.47 -7.72
N PRO A 308 2.87 -21.57 -7.26
CA PRO A 308 2.56 -22.42 -6.13
C PRO A 308 2.95 -23.86 -6.44
N CYS A 309 3.16 -24.67 -5.41
CA CYS A 309 3.49 -26.07 -5.55
C CYS A 309 2.93 -26.86 -4.38
N VAL A 310 2.07 -27.85 -4.62
CA VAL A 310 1.46 -28.66 -3.54
C VAL A 310 2.51 -29.34 -2.65
N ASN A 311 3.68 -29.67 -3.21
CA ASN A 311 4.80 -30.30 -2.50
C ASN A 311 5.77 -29.31 -1.83
N ARG A 312 5.72 -28.01 -2.12
CA ARG A 312 6.74 -27.04 -1.64
C ARG A 312 6.17 -25.75 -1.04
N SER A 313 4.99 -25.30 -1.47
CA SER A 313 4.37 -24.06 -0.99
C SER A 313 3.86 -24.22 0.44
N ARG A 314 4.08 -23.20 1.26
CA ARG A 314 3.35 -23.02 2.53
C ARG A 314 1.98 -22.41 2.22
N VAL A 315 1.14 -22.26 3.26
CA VAL A 315 -0.09 -21.44 3.15
C VAL A 315 0.29 -20.01 2.78
N ARG A 316 1.20 -19.42 3.57
CA ARG A 316 1.79 -18.11 3.31
C ARG A 316 2.84 -18.16 2.19
N TRP A 317 3.16 -17.00 1.64
CA TRP A 317 4.31 -16.87 0.73
C TRP A 317 5.60 -17.13 1.49
N SER A 318 6.63 -17.56 0.76
CA SER A 318 7.96 -17.75 1.35
C SER A 318 9.02 -17.22 0.38
N GLY A 319 10.05 -16.59 0.92
CA GLY A 319 11.19 -16.07 0.17
C GLY A 319 12.48 -16.70 0.68
N ARG A 320 13.41 -16.99 -0.22
CA ARG A 320 14.78 -17.39 0.10
C ARG A 320 15.70 -17.26 -1.11
N ASN A 321 16.94 -16.83 -0.91
CA ASN A 321 18.00 -16.85 -1.94
C ASN A 321 17.57 -16.23 -3.28
N GLY A 322 16.98 -15.03 -3.24
CA GLY A 322 16.51 -14.31 -4.44
C GLY A 322 15.29 -14.92 -5.13
N ARG A 323 14.60 -15.88 -4.48
CA ARG A 323 13.42 -16.55 -5.02
C ARG A 323 12.24 -16.41 -4.07
N MET A 324 11.06 -16.17 -4.62
CA MET A 324 9.79 -16.17 -3.89
C MET A 324 8.91 -17.30 -4.38
N ARG A 325 8.30 -18.04 -3.46
CA ARG A 325 7.30 -19.07 -3.74
C ARG A 325 5.93 -18.52 -3.42
N VAL A 326 5.02 -18.58 -4.40
CA VAL A 326 3.60 -18.28 -4.21
C VAL A 326 3.02 -19.23 -3.14
N GLY A 327 2.42 -18.64 -2.10
CA GLY A 327 1.70 -19.39 -1.07
C GLY A 327 0.36 -19.91 -1.57
N LEU A 328 -0.16 -20.99 -0.97
CA LEU A 328 -1.48 -21.53 -1.32
C LEU A 328 -2.60 -20.50 -1.12
N MET A 329 -2.43 -19.56 -0.19
CA MET A 329 -3.38 -18.48 0.07
C MET A 329 -3.63 -17.54 -1.12
N ALA A 330 -2.75 -17.55 -2.13
CA ALA A 330 -2.89 -16.72 -3.32
C ALA A 330 -3.85 -17.34 -4.37
N VAL A 331 -4.21 -18.62 -4.24
CA VAL A 331 -5.09 -19.31 -5.18
C VAL A 331 -6.53 -18.92 -4.87
N LYS A 332 -7.15 -18.13 -5.75
CA LYS A 332 -8.54 -17.70 -5.61
C LYS A 332 -9.47 -18.91 -5.57
N GLY A 333 -10.37 -18.93 -4.59
CA GLY A 333 -11.34 -20.01 -4.41
C GLY A 333 -10.83 -21.19 -3.59
N LEU A 334 -9.55 -21.24 -3.20
CA LEU A 334 -9.02 -22.30 -2.35
C LEU A 334 -9.37 -22.07 -0.86
N GLY A 335 -10.13 -22.97 -0.28
CA GLY A 335 -10.61 -22.91 1.10
C GLY A 335 -9.52 -23.16 2.14
N ARG A 336 -9.71 -22.60 3.34
CA ARG A 336 -8.77 -22.78 4.48
C ARG A 336 -8.64 -24.23 4.89
N GLU A 337 -9.73 -24.98 4.85
CA GLU A 337 -9.73 -26.41 5.17
C GLU A 337 -8.88 -27.20 4.17
N THR A 338 -9.09 -26.98 2.87
CA THR A 338 -8.30 -27.62 1.81
C THR A 338 -6.83 -27.24 1.93
N MET A 339 -6.50 -25.96 2.15
CA MET A 339 -5.11 -25.54 2.42
C MET A 339 -4.50 -26.30 3.61
N GLY A 340 -5.25 -26.45 4.72
CA GLY A 340 -4.82 -27.20 5.89
C GLY A 340 -4.56 -28.68 5.57
N LYS A 341 -5.50 -29.33 4.87
CA LYS A 341 -5.36 -30.73 4.43
C LYS A 341 -4.15 -30.93 3.53
N VAL A 342 -3.93 -30.04 2.56
CA VAL A 342 -2.77 -30.11 1.65
C VAL A 342 -1.45 -30.13 2.43
N ILE A 343 -1.33 -29.30 3.46
CA ILE A 343 -0.12 -29.22 4.28
C ILE A 343 0.02 -30.45 5.18
N ALA A 344 -1.03 -30.81 5.92
CA ALA A 344 -1.03 -31.92 6.86
C ALA A 344 -0.73 -33.26 6.19
N GLU A 345 -1.32 -33.51 5.02
CA GLU A 345 -1.03 -34.72 4.25
C GLU A 345 0.42 -34.72 3.74
N ARG A 346 0.89 -33.61 3.16
CA ARG A 346 2.27 -33.52 2.65
C ARG A 346 3.31 -33.79 3.74
N GLU A 347 3.06 -33.35 4.98
CA GLU A 347 3.98 -33.58 6.10
C GLU A 347 4.12 -35.06 6.46
N ARG A 348 3.10 -35.89 6.21
CA ARG A 348 3.21 -37.35 6.33
C ARG A 348 4.10 -37.94 5.24
N ARG A 349 3.86 -37.55 3.99
CA ARG A 349 4.71 -37.87 2.83
C ARG A 349 4.40 -36.94 1.65
N PRO A 350 5.40 -36.59 0.82
CA PRO A 350 5.17 -35.86 -0.43
C PRO A 350 4.15 -36.56 -1.34
N TYR A 351 3.44 -35.76 -2.13
CA TYR A 351 2.54 -36.27 -3.18
C TYR A 351 3.38 -36.83 -4.31
N ALA A 352 3.15 -38.11 -4.64
CA ALA A 352 3.86 -38.79 -5.72
C ALA A 352 3.42 -38.26 -7.08
N ASP A 353 2.11 -38.10 -7.29
CA ASP A 353 1.52 -37.57 -8.50
C ASP A 353 0.17 -36.87 -8.22
N PHE A 354 -0.54 -36.51 -9.29
CA PHE A 354 -1.83 -35.84 -9.21
C PHE A 354 -2.95 -36.75 -8.65
N ASP A 355 -2.93 -38.05 -8.94
CA ASP A 355 -3.98 -38.97 -8.46
C ASP A 355 -3.80 -39.25 -6.95
N ASP A 356 -2.55 -39.39 -6.48
CA ASP A 356 -2.20 -39.47 -5.05
C ASP A 356 -2.70 -38.23 -4.29
N PHE A 357 -2.53 -37.04 -4.88
CA PHE A 357 -3.06 -35.80 -4.33
C PHE A 357 -4.59 -35.81 -4.23
N LEU A 358 -5.30 -36.15 -5.31
CA LEU A 358 -6.76 -36.18 -5.33
C LEU A 358 -7.33 -37.17 -4.30
N HIS A 359 -6.71 -38.34 -4.14
CA HIS A 359 -7.15 -39.35 -3.19
C HIS A 359 -7.02 -38.87 -1.73
N ARG A 360 -5.90 -38.22 -1.41
CA ARG A 360 -5.54 -37.85 -0.03
C ARG A 360 -6.19 -36.55 0.43
N VAL A 361 -6.22 -35.53 -0.43
CA VAL A 361 -6.75 -34.20 -0.07
C VAL A 361 -8.25 -34.12 -0.30
N ARG A 362 -8.76 -34.79 -1.35
CA ARG A 362 -10.17 -34.73 -1.79
C ARG A 362 -10.70 -33.28 -1.88
N PRO A 363 -10.03 -32.39 -2.64
CA PRO A 363 -10.52 -31.02 -2.83
C PRO A 363 -11.82 -31.02 -3.65
N ASP A 364 -12.59 -29.94 -3.50
CA ASP A 364 -13.72 -29.70 -4.40
C ASP A 364 -13.24 -29.49 -5.84
N GLU A 365 -14.13 -29.69 -6.80
CA GLU A 365 -13.78 -29.66 -8.22
C GLU A 365 -13.22 -28.28 -8.65
N ASP A 366 -13.82 -27.20 -8.16
CA ASP A 366 -13.36 -25.84 -8.45
C ASP A 366 -12.00 -25.53 -7.80
N GLU A 367 -11.74 -26.06 -6.60
CA GLU A 367 -10.44 -25.93 -5.92
C GLU A 367 -9.34 -26.69 -6.66
N ALA A 368 -9.64 -27.90 -7.13
CA ALA A 368 -8.71 -28.69 -7.93
C ALA A 368 -8.37 -27.99 -9.25
N ARG A 369 -9.39 -27.48 -9.97
CA ARG A 369 -9.19 -26.68 -11.20
C ARG A 369 -8.35 -25.44 -10.93
N ALA A 370 -8.62 -24.72 -9.83
CA ALA A 370 -7.85 -23.54 -9.45
C ALA A 370 -6.36 -23.87 -9.21
N LEU A 371 -6.06 -24.97 -8.51
CA LEU A 371 -4.69 -25.44 -8.30
C LEU A 371 -3.99 -25.85 -9.60
N ILE A 372 -4.70 -26.51 -10.53
CA ILE A 372 -4.17 -26.86 -11.85
C ILE A 372 -3.80 -25.59 -12.62
N HIS A 373 -4.74 -24.65 -12.77
CA HIS A 373 -4.51 -23.40 -13.51
C HIS A 373 -3.45 -22.51 -12.85
N ALA A 374 -3.33 -22.55 -11.52
CA ALA A 374 -2.28 -21.85 -10.80
C ALA A 374 -0.88 -22.41 -11.09
N GLY A 375 -0.78 -23.64 -11.62
CA GLY A 375 0.47 -24.34 -11.90
C GLY A 375 1.01 -25.10 -10.69
N ALA A 376 0.15 -25.48 -9.73
CA ALA A 376 0.54 -26.09 -8.47
C ALA A 376 1.20 -27.49 -8.59
N PHE A 377 1.09 -28.12 -9.76
CA PHE A 377 1.58 -29.47 -10.01
C PHE A 377 2.84 -29.53 -10.90
N GLY A 378 3.31 -28.39 -11.42
CA GLY A 378 4.49 -28.34 -12.31
C GLY A 378 5.85 -28.46 -11.61
N GLY A 379 5.88 -28.71 -10.29
CA GLY A 379 7.11 -28.74 -9.49
C GLY A 379 7.99 -29.98 -9.74
N PRO A 380 7.53 -31.20 -9.43
CA PRO A 380 8.28 -32.43 -9.67
C PRO A 380 8.26 -32.89 -11.15
N HIS A 381 7.33 -32.38 -11.97
CA HIS A 381 7.20 -32.71 -13.39
C HIS A 381 7.00 -31.43 -14.21
N PRO A 382 8.07 -30.84 -14.78
CA PRO A 382 8.00 -29.57 -15.50
C PRO A 382 7.16 -29.60 -16.79
N ASN A 383 6.64 -30.76 -17.19
CA ASN A 383 5.95 -30.99 -18.46
C ASN A 383 4.50 -31.48 -18.34
N THR A 384 3.88 -31.46 -17.15
CA THR A 384 2.48 -31.90 -17.06
C THR A 384 1.56 -30.82 -17.65
N ASP A 385 0.91 -31.17 -18.76
CA ASP A 385 -0.06 -30.30 -19.42
C ASP A 385 -1.27 -30.07 -18.51
N PRO A 386 -1.67 -28.82 -18.24
CA PRO A 386 -2.92 -28.53 -17.54
C PRO A 386 -4.14 -29.24 -18.13
N ALA A 387 -4.19 -29.45 -19.45
CA ALA A 387 -5.26 -30.17 -20.11
C ALA A 387 -5.31 -31.65 -19.68
N GLU A 388 -4.15 -32.29 -19.53
CA GLU A 388 -4.04 -33.67 -19.03
C GLU A 388 -4.52 -33.75 -17.57
N LEU A 389 -4.15 -32.79 -16.73
CA LEU A 389 -4.59 -32.72 -15.33
C LEU A 389 -6.10 -32.53 -15.21
N LEU A 390 -6.69 -31.67 -16.04
CA LEU A 390 -8.14 -31.46 -16.08
C LEU A 390 -8.87 -32.72 -16.54
N TRP A 391 -8.31 -33.44 -17.51
CA TRP A 391 -8.85 -34.72 -17.94
C TRP A 391 -8.78 -35.78 -16.82
N ARG A 392 -7.64 -35.89 -16.11
CA ARG A 392 -7.50 -36.80 -14.95
C ARG A 392 -8.48 -36.47 -13.83
N LEU A 393 -8.72 -35.18 -13.58
CA LEU A 393 -9.73 -34.72 -12.61
C LEU A 393 -11.14 -35.19 -13.01
N ALA A 394 -11.52 -35.01 -14.26
CA ALA A 394 -12.81 -35.46 -14.79
C ALA A 394 -12.95 -36.99 -14.74
N ARG A 395 -11.88 -37.73 -15.06
CA ARG A 395 -11.84 -39.19 -14.93
C ARG A 395 -12.06 -39.64 -13.49
N GLY A 396 -11.34 -39.04 -12.54
CA GLY A 396 -11.46 -39.37 -11.13
C GLY A 396 -12.86 -39.10 -10.56
N ARG A 397 -13.52 -38.04 -11.04
CA ARG A 397 -14.93 -37.74 -10.72
C ARG A 397 -15.86 -38.85 -11.21
N ARG A 398 -15.73 -39.24 -12.48
CA ARG A 398 -16.53 -40.31 -13.09
C ARG A 398 -16.37 -41.64 -12.36
N LEU A 399 -15.13 -42.03 -12.04
CA LEU A 399 -14.85 -43.25 -11.27
C LEU A 399 -15.52 -43.27 -9.89
N ARG A 400 -15.57 -42.11 -9.20
CA ARG A 400 -16.25 -42.00 -7.90
C ARG A 400 -17.77 -42.08 -8.04
N GLU A 401 -18.34 -41.46 -9.08
CA GLU A 401 -19.77 -41.55 -9.37
C GLU A 401 -20.19 -42.99 -9.75
N GLU A 402 -19.36 -43.69 -10.53
CA GLU A 402 -19.57 -45.10 -10.90
C GLU A 402 -19.42 -46.03 -9.69
N ALA A 403 -18.44 -45.81 -8.81
CA ALA A 403 -18.28 -46.59 -7.58
C ALA A 403 -19.41 -46.37 -6.55
N ALA A 404 -20.07 -45.21 -6.58
CA ALA A 404 -21.20 -44.89 -5.72
C ALA A 404 -22.55 -45.41 -6.27
N ARG A 405 -22.62 -45.77 -7.56
CA ARG A 405 -23.78 -46.43 -8.16
C ARG A 405 -23.65 -47.93 -7.95
N GLU A 406 -24.68 -48.59 -7.42
CA GLU A 406 -24.72 -50.05 -7.37
C GLU A 406 -24.54 -50.62 -8.78
N GLN A 407 -23.65 -51.62 -8.88
CA GLN A 407 -23.08 -52.26 -10.08
C GLN A 407 -23.92 -52.14 -11.36
N ASP A 408 -23.57 -51.16 -12.19
CA ASP A 408 -23.96 -51.14 -13.60
C ASP A 408 -23.15 -52.23 -14.33
N LEU A 409 -23.81 -53.36 -14.64
CA LEU A 409 -23.20 -54.58 -15.20
C LEU A 409 -22.44 -54.33 -16.53
N PHE A 410 -22.68 -53.19 -17.18
CA PHE A 410 -22.13 -52.80 -18.47
C PHE A 410 -21.23 -51.55 -18.42
N ALA A 411 -20.89 -51.04 -17.23
CA ALA A 411 -20.00 -49.89 -17.11
C ALA A 411 -18.58 -50.25 -17.57
N ALA A 412 -18.19 -49.75 -18.74
CA ALA A 412 -16.80 -49.83 -19.20
C ALA A 412 -15.93 -48.93 -18.32
N PRO A 413 -14.81 -49.43 -17.75
CA PRO A 413 -13.92 -48.62 -16.94
C PRO A 413 -13.36 -47.48 -17.81
N PRO A 414 -13.28 -46.24 -17.29
CA PRO A 414 -12.73 -45.14 -18.06
C PRO A 414 -11.25 -45.41 -18.36
N PRO A 415 -10.75 -44.98 -19.53
CA PRO A 415 -9.40 -45.29 -19.98
C PRO A 415 -8.33 -44.81 -18.98
N ALA A 416 -7.25 -45.59 -18.85
CA ALA A 416 -6.19 -45.34 -17.87
C ALA A 416 -5.25 -44.18 -18.23
N SER A 417 -5.19 -43.80 -19.50
CA SER A 417 -4.38 -42.69 -20.01
C SER A 417 -5.25 -41.65 -20.72
N ALA A 418 -4.82 -40.39 -20.67
CA ALA A 418 -5.48 -39.33 -21.43
C ALA A 418 -5.42 -39.65 -22.94
N PRO A 419 -6.46 -39.32 -23.72
CA PRO A 419 -6.38 -39.34 -25.17
C PRO A 419 -5.31 -38.34 -25.64
N PRO A 420 -4.81 -38.46 -26.90
CA PRO A 420 -3.94 -37.43 -27.46
C PRO A 420 -4.68 -36.08 -27.46
N LEU A 421 -4.25 -35.17 -26.60
CA LEU A 421 -4.80 -33.82 -26.48
C LEU A 421 -4.09 -32.88 -27.47
N PRO A 422 -4.78 -31.87 -28.02
CA PRO A 422 -4.14 -30.86 -28.84
C PRO A 422 -3.07 -30.12 -28.02
N PRO A 423 -1.99 -29.61 -28.66
CA PRO A 423 -1.00 -28.82 -27.96
C PRO A 423 -1.67 -27.60 -27.33
N GLY A 424 -1.47 -27.41 -26.02
CA GLY A 424 -2.10 -26.31 -25.29
C GLY A 424 -1.63 -24.94 -25.82
N ASP A 425 -2.57 -24.00 -25.94
CA ASP A 425 -2.26 -22.59 -26.21
C ASP A 425 -1.57 -21.97 -24.99
N GLN A 426 -0.32 -21.55 -25.16
CA GLN A 426 0.46 -20.90 -24.11
C GLN A 426 -0.22 -19.61 -23.61
N LEU A 427 -0.84 -18.84 -24.50
CA LEU A 427 -1.53 -17.60 -24.12
C LEU A 427 -2.76 -17.90 -23.27
N GLU A 428 -3.54 -18.92 -23.65
CA GLU A 428 -4.69 -19.38 -22.87
C GLU A 428 -4.27 -19.91 -21.50
N ARG A 429 -3.18 -20.68 -21.43
CA ARG A 429 -2.61 -21.13 -20.15
C ARG A 429 -2.28 -19.95 -19.22
N LEU A 430 -1.69 -18.88 -19.75
CA LEU A 430 -1.41 -17.68 -18.98
C LEU A 430 -2.71 -16.97 -18.57
N ARG A 431 -3.72 -16.88 -19.44
CA ARG A 431 -5.03 -16.31 -19.08
C ARG A 431 -5.68 -17.06 -17.93
N CYS A 432 -5.71 -18.39 -17.98
CA CYS A 432 -6.24 -19.21 -16.89
C CYS A 432 -5.45 -18.99 -15.60
N GLN A 433 -4.11 -18.96 -15.66
CA GLN A 433 -3.28 -18.72 -14.49
C GLN A 433 -3.53 -17.33 -13.89
N TYR A 434 -3.65 -16.30 -14.72
CA TYR A 434 -4.00 -14.95 -14.29
C TYR A 434 -5.39 -14.89 -13.65
N ALA A 435 -6.38 -15.61 -14.17
CA ALA A 435 -7.73 -15.63 -13.63
C ALA A 435 -7.80 -16.18 -12.18
N VAL A 436 -6.94 -17.14 -11.84
CA VAL A 436 -6.93 -17.79 -10.52
C VAL A 436 -5.95 -17.16 -9.52
N LEU A 437 -4.90 -16.47 -9.98
CA LEU A 437 -3.91 -15.82 -9.11
C LEU A 437 -4.07 -14.29 -9.05
N GLY A 438 -4.63 -13.65 -10.08
CA GLY A 438 -4.63 -12.20 -10.26
C GLY A 438 -3.28 -11.61 -10.67
N PHE A 439 -2.29 -12.47 -10.92
CA PHE A 439 -0.96 -12.13 -11.44
C PHE A 439 -0.36 -13.36 -12.13
N LEU A 440 0.68 -13.19 -12.93
CA LEU A 440 1.44 -14.29 -13.53
C LEU A 440 2.75 -14.44 -12.77
N PRO A 441 3.16 -15.61 -12.23
CA PRO A 441 4.45 -15.74 -11.54
C PRO A 441 5.66 -15.48 -12.46
N GLY A 442 5.65 -16.05 -13.67
CA GLY A 442 6.82 -16.06 -14.56
C GLY A 442 7.04 -14.82 -15.41
N CYS A 443 6.04 -13.95 -15.56
CA CYS A 443 6.13 -12.78 -16.44
C CYS A 443 5.13 -11.69 -16.03
N HIS A 444 5.18 -10.54 -16.70
CA HIS A 444 4.23 -9.46 -16.49
C HIS A 444 2.95 -9.68 -17.34
N PRO A 445 1.73 -9.39 -16.83
CA PRO A 445 0.46 -9.60 -17.55
C PRO A 445 0.32 -8.85 -18.88
N MET A 446 1.16 -7.86 -19.15
CA MET A 446 1.23 -7.18 -20.45
C MET A 446 1.43 -8.14 -21.64
N VAL A 447 2.06 -9.30 -21.40
CA VAL A 447 2.22 -10.34 -22.43
C VAL A 447 0.88 -10.82 -22.99
N LEU A 448 -0.19 -10.78 -22.17
CA LEU A 448 -1.55 -11.18 -22.58
C LEU A 448 -2.12 -10.27 -23.68
N PHE A 449 -1.53 -9.09 -23.86
CA PHE A 449 -1.97 -8.03 -24.76
C PHE A 449 -0.92 -7.68 -25.82
N ALA A 450 0.16 -8.46 -25.94
CA ALA A 450 1.28 -8.16 -26.82
C ALA A 450 0.88 -7.93 -28.30
N GLU A 451 -0.07 -8.73 -28.81
CA GLU A 451 -0.60 -8.55 -30.17
C GLU A 451 -1.37 -7.24 -30.32
N SER A 452 -2.19 -6.89 -29.34
CA SER A 452 -2.96 -5.63 -29.33
C SER A 452 -2.05 -4.40 -29.26
N LEU A 453 -0.83 -4.55 -28.75
CA LEU A 453 0.16 -3.46 -28.62
C LEU A 453 1.12 -3.37 -29.82
N ARG A 454 1.15 -4.39 -30.68
CA ARG A 454 2.06 -4.46 -31.83
C ARG A 454 1.82 -3.26 -32.77
N GLY A 455 2.90 -2.62 -33.21
CA GLY A 455 2.85 -1.49 -34.14
C GLY A 455 2.40 -0.15 -33.56
N LYS A 456 2.05 -0.05 -32.26
CA LYS A 456 1.55 1.19 -31.65
C LYS A 456 2.61 2.25 -31.31
N LYS A 457 3.90 2.02 -31.61
CA LYS A 457 5.04 2.90 -31.28
C LYS A 457 5.06 3.32 -29.80
N ILE A 458 5.07 2.32 -28.92
CA ILE A 458 5.13 2.53 -27.47
C ILE A 458 6.57 2.62 -26.98
N ILE A 459 6.84 3.53 -26.06
CA ILE A 459 8.08 3.53 -25.27
C ILE A 459 7.88 2.79 -23.95
N LYS A 460 8.97 2.35 -23.33
CA LYS A 460 8.98 1.67 -22.04
C LYS A 460 9.22 2.66 -20.90
N ALA A 461 8.71 2.35 -19.71
CA ALA A 461 8.84 3.19 -18.51
C ALA A 461 10.30 3.54 -18.20
N ARG A 462 11.22 2.56 -18.31
CA ARG A 462 12.66 2.78 -18.08
C ARG A 462 13.32 3.82 -19.00
N ASP A 463 12.71 4.10 -20.15
CA ASP A 463 13.26 5.01 -21.16
C ASP A 463 12.65 6.42 -21.06
N LEU A 464 11.66 6.65 -20.17
CA LEU A 464 10.93 7.92 -20.06
C LEU A 464 11.84 9.14 -19.86
N ALA A 465 12.88 9.02 -19.03
CA ALA A 465 13.82 10.12 -18.77
C ALA A 465 14.51 10.65 -20.04
N ARG A 466 14.62 9.85 -21.11
CA ARG A 466 15.20 10.26 -22.39
C ARG A 466 14.25 11.10 -23.25
N HIS A 467 13.00 11.24 -22.83
CA HIS A 467 11.93 11.88 -23.56
C HIS A 467 11.34 13.10 -22.84
N VAL A 468 12.01 13.64 -21.82
CA VAL A 468 11.60 14.87 -21.12
C VAL A 468 11.32 16.00 -22.12
N GLY A 469 10.20 16.69 -21.93
CA GLY A 469 9.72 17.76 -22.81
C GLY A 469 9.10 17.27 -24.13
N ARG A 470 8.99 15.96 -24.36
CA ARG A 470 8.39 15.38 -25.57
C ARG A 470 7.07 14.69 -25.24
N ARG A 471 6.18 14.66 -26.23
CA ARG A 471 4.99 13.82 -26.20
C ARG A 471 5.34 12.38 -26.53
N VAL A 472 4.89 11.47 -25.69
CA VAL A 472 5.17 10.04 -25.82
C VAL A 472 3.89 9.23 -25.74
N ARG A 473 3.99 7.99 -26.21
CA ARG A 473 2.95 6.98 -26.06
C ARG A 473 3.54 5.81 -25.29
N LEU A 474 2.86 5.38 -24.25
CA LEU A 474 3.24 4.21 -23.44
C LEU A 474 2.04 3.30 -23.22
N ALA A 475 2.30 2.04 -22.87
CA ALA A 475 1.26 1.12 -22.44
C ALA A 475 1.51 0.75 -20.98
N GLY A 476 0.55 1.01 -20.11
CA GLY A 476 0.69 0.85 -18.67
C GLY A 476 -0.50 0.12 -18.05
N TRP A 477 -0.23 -0.71 -17.06
CA TRP A 477 -1.21 -1.34 -16.19
C TRP A 477 -1.48 -0.46 -14.98
N LEU A 478 -2.73 -0.19 -14.65
CA LEU A 478 -3.09 0.69 -13.53
C LEU A 478 -2.80 0.01 -12.18
N ILE A 479 -2.03 0.65 -11.30
CA ILE A 479 -1.54 0.07 -10.04
C ILE A 479 -2.14 0.74 -8.80
N THR A 480 -2.19 2.07 -8.79
CA THR A 480 -2.91 2.82 -7.76
C THR A 480 -3.36 4.17 -8.30
N GLY A 481 -4.24 4.86 -7.56
CA GLY A 481 -4.79 6.13 -7.98
C GLY A 481 -5.43 6.90 -6.85
N LYS A 482 -5.37 8.23 -6.95
CA LYS A 482 -6.01 9.14 -6.00
C LYS A 482 -6.64 10.32 -6.73
N THR A 483 -7.93 10.56 -6.47
CA THR A 483 -8.61 11.79 -6.89
C THR A 483 -8.24 12.93 -5.93
N VAL A 484 -7.90 14.07 -6.49
CA VAL A 484 -7.61 15.31 -5.77
C VAL A 484 -8.38 16.46 -6.42
N TRP A 485 -8.54 17.56 -5.69
CA TRP A 485 -9.27 18.74 -6.14
C TRP A 485 -8.29 19.89 -6.32
N THR A 486 -8.47 20.67 -7.39
CA THR A 486 -7.67 21.87 -7.64
C THR A 486 -8.08 23.02 -6.70
N LYS A 487 -7.30 24.11 -6.71
CA LYS A 487 -7.68 25.37 -6.02
C LYS A 487 -9.01 25.95 -6.53
N THR A 488 -9.43 25.58 -7.75
CA THR A 488 -10.70 26.00 -8.39
C THR A 488 -11.85 25.02 -8.17
N ASP A 489 -11.66 24.01 -7.29
CA ASP A 489 -12.65 22.95 -7.02
C ASP A 489 -12.99 22.09 -8.26
N ASP A 490 -12.03 21.93 -9.17
CA ASP A 490 -12.12 20.96 -10.26
C ASP A 490 -11.46 19.63 -9.86
N PRO A 491 -12.07 18.47 -10.17
CA PRO A 491 -11.46 17.19 -9.87
C PRO A 491 -10.35 16.84 -10.87
N MET A 492 -9.26 16.28 -10.38
CA MET A 492 -8.16 15.70 -11.15
C MET A 492 -7.66 14.41 -10.49
N GLN A 493 -6.80 13.64 -11.15
CA GLN A 493 -6.27 12.37 -10.61
C GLN A 493 -4.76 12.26 -10.75
N PHE A 494 -4.13 11.70 -9.71
CA PHE A 494 -2.78 11.15 -9.79
C PHE A 494 -2.90 9.64 -9.85
N LEU A 495 -2.37 9.03 -10.90
CA LEU A 495 -2.45 7.60 -11.14
C LEU A 495 -1.05 7.04 -11.37
N SER A 496 -0.74 5.90 -10.76
CA SER A 496 0.49 5.16 -11.01
C SER A 496 0.17 3.99 -11.94
N PHE A 497 0.89 3.93 -13.05
CA PHE A 497 0.87 2.80 -13.97
C PHE A 497 2.18 2.05 -13.90
N GLU A 498 2.21 0.80 -14.37
CA GLU A 498 3.46 0.07 -14.59
C GLU A 498 3.48 -0.65 -15.93
N ASP A 499 4.69 -0.85 -16.45
CA ASP A 499 4.94 -1.80 -17.52
C ASP A 499 5.95 -2.87 -17.05
N GLU A 500 6.44 -3.70 -17.97
CA GLU A 500 7.41 -4.76 -17.65
C GLU A 500 8.77 -4.24 -17.18
N THR A 501 9.02 -2.93 -17.28
CA THR A 501 10.31 -2.28 -17.03
C THR A 501 10.30 -1.33 -15.83
N GLY A 502 9.16 -0.75 -15.46
CA GLY A 502 9.12 0.24 -14.39
C GLY A 502 7.73 0.81 -14.10
N LEU A 503 7.69 1.68 -13.09
CA LEU A 503 6.51 2.47 -12.73
C LEU A 503 6.52 3.80 -13.49
N VAL A 504 5.32 4.31 -13.73
CA VAL A 504 5.08 5.60 -14.37
C VAL A 504 4.04 6.34 -13.56
N GLU A 505 4.46 7.42 -12.95
CA GLU A 505 3.56 8.32 -12.23
C GLU A 505 2.95 9.31 -13.22
N THR A 506 1.62 9.41 -13.19
CA THR A 506 0.86 10.17 -14.18
C THR A 506 -0.12 11.13 -13.56
N THR A 507 -0.33 12.26 -14.25
CA THR A 507 -1.27 13.30 -13.85
C THR A 507 -2.37 13.41 -14.90
N PHE A 508 -3.61 13.29 -14.43
CA PHE A 508 -4.83 13.48 -15.21
C PHE A 508 -5.47 14.80 -14.77
N PHE A 509 -5.08 15.90 -15.41
CA PHE A 509 -5.68 17.22 -15.19
C PHE A 509 -7.19 17.22 -15.47
N PRO A 510 -7.97 18.22 -15.00
CA PRO A 510 -9.43 18.17 -15.03
C PRO A 510 -10.06 17.82 -16.38
N THR A 511 -9.49 18.32 -17.48
CA THR A 511 -9.94 17.98 -18.84
C THR A 511 -9.77 16.51 -19.17
N ALA A 512 -8.60 15.93 -18.87
CA ALA A 512 -8.32 14.51 -19.08
C ALA A 512 -9.11 13.63 -18.10
N TYR A 513 -9.21 14.04 -16.83
CA TYR A 513 -10.01 13.36 -15.81
C TYR A 513 -11.46 13.21 -16.23
N ARG A 514 -12.13 14.32 -16.60
CA ARG A 514 -13.54 14.29 -17.02
C ARG A 514 -13.79 13.37 -18.22
N ARG A 515 -12.80 13.26 -19.12
CA ARG A 515 -12.92 12.45 -20.33
C ARG A 515 -12.63 10.97 -20.12
N PHE A 516 -11.66 10.63 -19.27
CA PHE A 516 -11.10 9.27 -19.22
C PHE A 516 -11.23 8.58 -17.86
N ALA A 517 -11.44 9.27 -16.75
CA ALA A 517 -11.41 8.64 -15.42
C ALA A 517 -12.40 7.47 -15.27
N MET A 518 -13.58 7.58 -15.88
CA MET A 518 -14.63 6.55 -15.80
C MET A 518 -14.36 5.29 -16.64
N MET A 519 -13.36 5.30 -17.52
CA MET A 519 -12.99 4.11 -18.31
C MET A 519 -11.87 3.26 -17.69
N LEU A 520 -11.24 3.75 -16.61
CA LEU A 520 -10.09 3.13 -15.97
C LEU A 520 -10.52 2.07 -14.93
N ASP A 521 -9.90 0.90 -15.00
CA ASP A 521 -10.11 -0.25 -14.14
C ASP A 521 -8.78 -0.96 -13.85
N TRP A 522 -8.74 -1.79 -12.81
CA TRP A 522 -7.52 -2.45 -12.32
C TRP A 522 -7.13 -3.72 -13.10
N SER A 523 -7.94 -4.14 -14.08
CA SER A 523 -7.92 -5.48 -14.66
C SER A 523 -7.31 -5.56 -16.06
N ARG A 524 -6.88 -4.43 -16.62
CA ARG A 524 -6.35 -4.35 -17.98
C ARG A 524 -5.29 -3.25 -18.14
N PRO A 525 -4.51 -3.29 -19.23
CA PRO A 525 -3.63 -2.20 -19.58
C PRO A 525 -4.31 -1.12 -20.43
N TYR A 526 -3.71 0.06 -20.40
CA TYR A 526 -4.13 1.25 -21.11
C TYR A 526 -3.00 1.80 -21.95
N LEU A 527 -3.34 2.33 -23.12
CA LEU A 527 -2.45 3.14 -23.94
C LEU A 527 -2.60 4.59 -23.49
N LEU A 528 -1.50 5.17 -23.02
CA LEU A 528 -1.45 6.54 -22.52
C LEU A 528 -0.62 7.38 -23.48
N GLU A 529 -1.12 8.56 -23.83
CA GLU A 529 -0.35 9.58 -24.53
C GLU A 529 -0.30 10.84 -23.69
N GLY A 530 0.88 11.45 -23.60
CA GLY A 530 1.07 12.61 -22.75
C GLY A 530 2.44 13.23 -22.89
N LEU A 531 2.62 14.37 -22.22
CA LEU A 531 3.88 15.08 -22.12
C LEU A 531 4.71 14.47 -20.98
N VAL A 532 5.97 14.15 -21.26
CA VAL A 532 6.93 13.77 -20.22
C VAL A 532 7.48 15.03 -19.57
N GLU A 533 7.34 15.09 -18.25
CA GLU A 533 7.79 16.20 -17.42
C GLU A 533 8.83 15.69 -16.41
N GLU A 534 9.74 16.56 -16.02
CA GLU A 534 10.74 16.29 -15.00
C GLU A 534 10.71 17.40 -13.96
N ASN A 535 10.81 17.01 -12.70
CA ASN A 535 10.90 17.95 -11.58
C ASN A 535 11.80 17.36 -10.49
N PHE A 536 12.95 17.99 -10.21
CA PHE A 536 14.00 17.54 -9.29
C PHE A 536 14.45 16.09 -9.53
N GLY A 537 14.68 15.72 -10.78
CA GLY A 537 15.08 14.38 -11.22
C GLY A 537 13.93 13.38 -11.37
N ALA A 538 12.77 13.63 -10.74
CA ALA A 538 11.62 12.74 -10.83
C ALA A 538 10.85 12.97 -12.13
N VAL A 539 10.63 11.90 -12.89
CA VAL A 539 9.99 11.94 -14.21
C VAL A 539 8.53 11.48 -14.10
N THR A 540 7.61 12.31 -14.60
CA THR A 540 6.16 12.05 -14.61
C THR A 540 5.57 12.25 -16.00
N VAL A 541 4.36 11.74 -16.23
CA VAL A 541 3.65 11.96 -17.50
C VAL A 541 2.32 12.68 -17.26
N SER A 542 2.16 13.85 -17.86
CA SER A 542 0.88 14.56 -17.93
C SER A 542 0.04 14.02 -19.08
N VAL A 543 -1.00 13.27 -18.75
CA VAL A 543 -1.78 12.47 -19.70
C VAL A 543 -2.81 13.32 -20.42
N GLU A 544 -2.81 13.23 -21.75
CA GLU A 544 -3.69 13.95 -22.65
C GLU A 544 -4.71 13.04 -23.34
N GLN A 545 -4.34 11.79 -23.65
CA GLN A 545 -5.22 10.78 -24.25
C GLN A 545 -5.06 9.41 -23.59
N VAL A 546 -6.17 8.68 -23.50
CA VAL A 546 -6.19 7.29 -23.03
C VAL A 546 -7.02 6.44 -23.98
N ALA A 547 -6.52 5.24 -24.28
CA ALA A 547 -7.26 4.21 -24.98
C ALA A 547 -7.11 2.85 -24.26
N LYS A 548 -8.16 2.03 -24.29
CA LYS A 548 -8.11 0.65 -23.76
C LYS A 548 -7.20 -0.21 -24.65
N VAL A 549 -6.43 -1.10 -24.03
CA VAL A 549 -5.67 -2.12 -24.74
C VAL A 549 -6.44 -3.44 -24.67
N GLY A 550 -6.76 -4.01 -25.83
CA GLY A 550 -7.53 -5.25 -25.92
C GLY A 550 -9.04 -5.03 -25.68
N GLY A 551 -9.82 -5.27 -26.73
CA GLY A 551 -11.28 -5.09 -26.76
C GLY A 551 -11.71 -4.47 -28.08
N ARG A 552 -12.77 -5.03 -28.69
CA ARG A 552 -13.63 -4.28 -29.61
C ARG A 552 -14.37 -3.19 -28.84
#